data_AF-A0A2E2IPJ8-F1
#
_entry.id   AF-A0A2E2IPJ8-F1
#
_cell.length_a   1.000
_cell.length_b   1.000
_cell.length_c   1.000
_cell.angle_alpha   90.00
_cell.angle_beta   90.00
_cell.angle_gamma   90.00
#
_symmetry.space_group_name_H-M   'P 1'
#
loop_
_entity.id
_entity.type
_entity.pdbx_description
1 polymer ?
#
loop_
_entity_poly.entity_id
_entity_poly.type
_entity_poly.pdbx_seq_one_letter_code
_entity_poly.pdbx_strand_id
1 'polypeptide(L)' 'MNQRITKSYQFNYDLKQLRAFLEIAKEKSFSKAAENLFISQPAISRKISQLEEALKCQLFIRENNTVKLTP' A
#
# COMPACT_ATOMS: atom_id res chain seq x y z
N MET A 1 -13.28 -16.21 33.75
CA MET A 1 -14.12 -16.09 32.55
C MET A 1 -13.47 -15.10 31.61
N ASN A 2 -12.92 -15.58 30.49
CA ASN A 2 -12.17 -14.76 29.53
C ASN A 2 -13.13 -13.86 28.76
N GLN A 3 -13.15 -12.56 29.07
CA GLN A 3 -13.78 -11.56 28.22
C GLN A 3 -12.92 -11.40 26.95
N ARG A 4 -13.34 -12.06 25.88
CA ARG A 4 -12.76 -11.88 24.54
C ARG A 4 -12.97 -10.42 24.11
N ILE A 5 -11.89 -9.75 23.78
CA ILE A 5 -11.87 -8.40 23.23
C ILE A 5 -12.42 -8.49 21.79
N THR A 6 -13.66 -8.05 21.56
CA THR A 6 -14.25 -7.98 20.21
C THR A 6 -14.45 -6.53 19.80
N LYS A 7 -13.36 -5.75 19.71
CA LYS A 7 -13.40 -4.53 18.90
C LYS A 7 -13.37 -4.97 17.43
N SER A 8 -14.50 -4.84 16.73
CA SER A 8 -14.55 -5.02 15.28
C SER A 8 -13.83 -3.83 14.63
N TYR A 9 -12.55 -4.01 14.31
CA TYR A 9 -11.80 -3.03 13.52
C TYR A 9 -12.30 -3.11 12.07
N GLN A 10 -13.10 -2.12 11.66
CA GLN A 10 -13.48 -1.93 10.26
C GLN A 10 -12.37 -1.16 9.58
N PHE A 11 -11.51 -1.84 8.82
CA PHE A 11 -10.51 -1.18 7.97
C PHE A 11 -11.11 -0.97 6.57
N ASN A 12 -10.99 0.25 6.05
CA ASN A 12 -11.40 0.57 4.67
C ASN A 12 -10.32 0.22 3.64
N TYR A 13 -9.44 -0.73 3.97
CA TYR A 13 -8.36 -1.24 3.13
C TYR A 13 -8.15 -2.74 3.40
N ASP A 14 -7.45 -3.42 2.49
CA ASP A 14 -7.17 -4.85 2.58
C ASP A 14 -5.66 -5.18 2.63
N LEU A 15 -5.35 -6.45 2.87
CA LEU A 15 -3.97 -6.93 2.91
C LEU A 15 -3.25 -6.83 1.56
N LYS A 16 -3.97 -6.79 0.44
CA LYS A 16 -3.35 -6.68 -0.90
C LYS A 16 -2.80 -5.29 -1.12
N GLN A 17 -3.47 -4.26 -0.59
CA GLN A 17 -3.01 -2.88 -0.60
C GLN A 17 -1.79 -2.70 0.29
N LEU A 18 -1.80 -3.27 1.51
CA LEU A 18 -0.64 -3.25 2.39
C LEU A 18 0.58 -3.99 1.80
N ARG A 19 0.37 -5.13 1.14
CA ARG A 19 1.43 -5.84 0.41
C ARG A 19 2.00 -5.00 -0.73
N ALA A 20 1.15 -4.30 -1.49
CA ALA A 20 1.60 -3.38 -2.52
C ALA A 20 2.47 -2.25 -1.95
N PHE A 21 2.06 -1.67 -0.81
CA PHE A 21 2.83 -0.65 -0.11
C PHE A 21 4.21 -1.17 0.31
N LEU A 22 4.28 -2.32 0.99
CA LEU A 22 5.54 -2.91 1.44
C LEU A 22 6.48 -3.21 0.26
N GLU A 23 5.95 -3.76 -0.84
CA GLU A 23 6.77 -4.07 -2.01
C GLU A 23 7.32 -2.81 -2.69
N ILE A 24 6.51 -1.76 -2.82
CA ILE A 24 6.97 -0.48 -3.40
C ILE A 24 8.00 0.20 -2.48
N ALA A 25 7.80 0.14 -1.16
CA ALA A 25 8.76 0.67 -0.21
C ALA A 25 10.12 -0.04 -0.28
N LYS A 26 10.11 -1.37 -0.50
CA LYS A 26 11.31 -2.20 -0.68
C LYS A 26 12.02 -1.91 -2.00
N GLU A 27 11.27 -1.92 -3.10
CA GLU A 27 11.84 -1.80 -4.46
C GLU A 27 12.11 -0.35 -4.88
N LYS A 28 11.54 0.65 -4.19
CA LYS A 28 11.55 2.07 -4.56
C LYS A 28 11.09 2.33 -6.01
N SER A 29 10.25 1.43 -6.53
CA SER A 29 9.78 1.43 -7.92
C SER A 29 8.42 0.76 -8.03
N PHE A 30 7.44 1.45 -8.64
CA PHE A 30 6.11 0.89 -8.92
C PHE A 30 6.19 -0.24 -9.95
N SER A 31 7.00 -0.08 -10.99
CA SER A 31 7.10 -1.08 -12.07
C SER A 31 7.74 -2.37 -11.55
N LYS A 32 8.84 -2.26 -10.78
CA LYS A 32 9.52 -3.44 -10.20
C LYS A 32 8.64 -4.17 -9.18
N ALA A 33 7.93 -3.42 -8.34
CA ALA A 33 6.97 -4.01 -7.41
C ALA A 33 5.79 -4.69 -8.11
N ALA A 34 5.31 -4.14 -9.23
CA ALA A 34 4.25 -4.75 -10.04
C ALA A 34 4.70 -6.10 -10.63
N GLU A 35 5.91 -6.16 -11.17
CA GLU A 35 6.54 -7.40 -11.65
C GLU A 35 6.62 -8.45 -10.54
N ASN A 36 7.14 -8.09 -9.36
CA ASN A 36 7.30 -9.00 -8.23
C ASN A 36 5.97 -9.53 -7.69
N LEU A 37 4.90 -8.74 -7.79
CA LEU A 37 3.55 -9.13 -7.39
C LEU A 37 2.71 -9.74 -8.53
N PHE A 38 3.30 -9.96 -9.70
CA PHE A 38 2.64 -10.52 -10.89
C PHE A 38 1.35 -9.77 -11.28
N ILE A 39 1.38 -8.44 -11.22
CA ILE A 39 0.28 -7.56 -11.62
C ILE A 39 0.77 -6.43 -12.52
N SER A 40 -0.16 -5.75 -13.18
CA SER A 40 0.21 -4.59 -14.01
C SER A 40 0.54 -3.36 -13.14
N GLN A 41 1.40 -2.47 -13.66
CA GLN A 41 1.71 -1.20 -12.99
C GLN A 41 0.47 -0.34 -12.70
N PRO A 42 -0.55 -0.23 -13.60
CA PRO A 42 -1.80 0.45 -13.27
C PRO A 42 -2.54 -0.19 -12.09
N ALA A 43 -2.52 -1.52 -11.98
CA ALA A 43 -3.18 -2.23 -10.89
C ALA A 43 -2.51 -1.96 -9.54
N ILE A 44 -1.18 -2.01 -9.45
CA ILE A 44 -0.47 -1.71 -8.20
C ILE A 44 -0.62 -0.22 -7.83
N SER A 45 -0.60 0.68 -8.82
CA SER A 45 -0.83 2.12 -8.58
C SER A 45 -2.20 2.38 -7.99
N ARG A 46 -3.25 1.74 -8.53
CA ARG A 46 -4.61 1.85 -7.98
C ARG A 46 -4.71 1.34 -6.55
N LYS A 47 -4.02 0.24 -6.21
CA LYS A 47 -3.98 -0.27 -4.83
C LYS A 47 -3.39 0.75 -3.87
N ILE A 48 -2.31 1.43 -4.24
CA ILE A 48 -1.70 2.48 -3.42
C ILE A 48 -2.65 3.68 -3.28
N SER A 49 -3.24 4.16 -4.37
CA SER A 49 -4.18 5.29 -4.30
C SER A 49 -5.37 5.01 -3.39
N GLN A 50 -5.93 3.79 -3.44
CA GLN A 50 -7.02 3.40 -2.54
C GLN A 50 -6.57 3.29 -1.07
N LEU A 51 -5.31 2.87 -0.83
CA LEU A 51 -4.76 2.82 0.52
C LEU A 51 -4.55 4.23 1.09
N GLU A 52 -3.98 5.14 0.28
CA GLU A 52 -3.79 6.55 0.61
C GLU A 52 -5.14 7.23 0.90
N GLU A 53 -6.18 6.92 0.12
CA GLU A 53 -7.55 7.39 0.36
C GLU A 53 -8.11 6.88 1.70
N ALA A 54 -7.97 5.57 1.96
CA ALA A 54 -8.47 4.96 3.20
C ALA A 54 -7.75 5.50 4.45
N LEU A 55 -6.46 5.82 4.33
CA LEU A 55 -5.63 6.37 5.41
C LEU A 55 -5.68 7.91 5.48
N LYS A 56 -6.22 8.57 4.46
CA LYS A 56 -6.25 10.03 4.31
C LYS A 56 -4.86 10.67 4.37
N CYS A 57 -3.85 9.99 3.84
CA CYS A 57 -2.49 10.49 3.75
C CYS A 57 -1.79 9.99 2.49
N GLN A 58 -0.80 10.74 2.01
CA GLN A 58 0.13 10.21 1.01
C GLN A 58 1.11 9.27 1.70
N LEU A 59 1.51 8.21 0.98
CA LEU A 59 2.47 7.22 1.45
C LEU A 59 3.79 7.31 0.67
N PHE A 60 3.75 7.83 -0.55
CA PHE A 60 4.92 7.95 -1.40
C PHE A 60 5.06 9.34 -2.04
N ILE A 61 6.31 9.80 -2.12
CA ILE A 61 6.74 10.93 -2.92
C ILE A 61 7.37 10.39 -4.22
N ARG A 62 7.00 10.96 -5.37
CA ARG A 62 7.52 10.58 -6.69
C ARG A 62 8.37 11.73 -7.24
N GLU A 63 9.67 11.52 -7.37
CA GLU A 63 10.64 12.51 -7.87
C GLU A 63 11.59 11.85 -8.87
N ASN A 64 11.78 12.45 -10.05
CA ASN A 64 12.82 12.06 -11.01
C ASN A 64 12.95 10.52 -11.21
N ASN A 65 11.86 9.85 -11.53
CA ASN A 65 11.76 8.38 -11.69
C ASN A 65 12.05 7.54 -10.43
N THR A 66 12.22 8.17 -9.27
CA THR A 66 12.45 7.50 -7.98
C THR A 66 11.22 7.63 -7.08
N VAL A 67 10.97 6.60 -6.28
CA VAL A 67 9.91 6.59 -5.26
C VAL A 67 10.54 6.63 -3.87
N LYS A 68 10.02 7.50 -3.00
CA LYS A 68 10.43 7.62 -1.58
C LYS A 68 9.20 7.53 -0.69
N LEU A 69 9.37 7.07 0.55
CA LEU A 69 8.33 7.16 1.57
C LEU A 69 8.11 8.62 1.97
N THR A 70 6.86 8.97 2.32
CA THR A 70 6.57 10.23 3.00
C THR A 70 7.22 10.29 4.39
N PRO A 71 7.54 11.48 4.92
CA PRO A 71 8.08 11.67 6.27
C PRO A 71 7.17 11.14 7.39
#